data_AF-A0A9W9C6W5-F1
#
_entry.id   AF-A0A9W9C6W5-F1
#
_cell.length_a   1.000
_cell.length_b   1.000
_cell.length_c   1.000
_cell.angle_alpha   90.00
_cell.angle_beta   90.00
_cell.angle_gamma   90.00
#
_symmetry.space_group_name_H-M   'P 1'
#
loop_
_entity.id
_entity.type
_entity.pdbx_description
1 polymer ?
#
loop_
_entity_poly.entity_id
_entity_poly.type
_entity_poly.pdbx_seq_one_letter_code
_entity_poly.pdbx_strand_id
1 'polypeptide(L)'
;MAQRLSCLGIAILYWDWSQDWKNMPLAPVWDVEGGFGGDGQRDTPITVGEGRCVSDGPFANVEAQYFGDEAKPHCLSRGFASDAHIERIGEPISPDALEELRERSTTFAEYAPELEHRAHIFMRDGVRGDFRAYTGPYDPVFFLHHVNIDRLWALWQTSATGGDIAYGGPRHDTAGASAATVDDVLNIGNLLPSVPVSAVIHTSNGFLCYQY
;
A
#
# COMPACT_ATOMS: atom_id res chain seq x y z
N MET A 1 9.75 -34.10 -14.96
CA MET A 1 10.37 -32.97 -15.68
C MET A 1 10.32 -31.77 -14.76
N ALA A 2 11.48 -31.28 -14.31
CA ALA A 2 11.55 -30.07 -13.49
C ALA A 2 11.79 -28.89 -14.43
N GLN A 3 10.77 -28.05 -14.64
CA GLN A 3 10.95 -26.76 -15.30
C GLN A 3 11.47 -25.79 -14.24
N ARG A 4 12.70 -25.29 -14.43
CA ARG A 4 13.19 -24.12 -13.69
C ARG A 4 12.40 -22.92 -14.19
N LEU A 5 11.54 -22.33 -13.35
CA LEU A 5 11.14 -20.94 -13.55
C LEU A 5 12.36 -20.08 -13.30
N SER A 6 12.95 -19.52 -14.35
CA SER A 6 13.92 -18.43 -14.21
C SER A 6 13.13 -17.12 -14.10
N CYS A 7 12.80 -16.71 -12.87
CA CYS A 7 12.30 -15.36 -12.63
C CYS A 7 13.43 -14.35 -12.96
N LEU A 8 13.13 -13.29 -13.70
CA LEU A 8 14.09 -12.22 -13.99
C LEU A 8 14.50 -11.51 -12.69
N GLY A 9 15.80 -11.26 -12.51
CA GLY A 9 16.40 -10.81 -11.24
C GLY A 9 16.26 -9.32 -10.94
N ILE A 10 15.03 -8.83 -10.81
CA ILE A 10 14.71 -7.48 -10.31
C ILE A 10 13.98 -7.65 -8.98
N ALA A 11 14.46 -6.97 -7.93
CA ALA A 11 13.80 -6.93 -6.62
C ALA A 11 12.99 -5.64 -6.48
N ILE A 12 11.74 -5.76 -6.03
CA ILE A 12 10.93 -4.61 -5.62
C ILE A 12 11.02 -4.53 -4.09
N LEU A 13 11.29 -3.34 -3.58
CA LEU A 13 11.41 -3.09 -2.14
C LEU A 13 10.02 -2.87 -1.52
N TYR A 14 9.88 -3.29 -0.26
CA TYR A 14 8.72 -2.97 0.58
C TYR A 14 9.16 -2.13 1.78
N TRP A 15 8.25 -1.34 2.32
CA TRP A 15 8.44 -0.67 3.60
C TRP A 15 7.64 -1.40 4.68
N ASP A 16 8.36 -2.05 5.61
CA ASP A 16 7.75 -2.65 6.79
C ASP A 16 7.40 -1.59 7.84
N TRP A 17 6.34 -0.83 7.57
CA TRP A 17 5.84 0.20 8.47
C TRP A 17 5.46 -0.32 9.86
N SER A 18 5.32 -1.64 10.04
CA SER A 18 5.05 -2.23 11.37
C SER A 18 6.23 -2.08 12.32
N GLN A 19 7.44 -1.82 11.80
CA GLN A 19 8.63 -1.53 12.61
C GLN A 19 8.71 -0.06 13.01
N ASP A 20 8.08 0.82 12.22
CA ASP A 20 8.13 2.27 12.39
C ASP A 20 6.81 2.86 12.92
N TRP A 21 5.85 2.03 13.32
CA TRP A 21 4.48 2.43 13.64
C TRP A 21 4.35 3.55 14.69
N LYS A 22 5.31 3.65 15.62
CA LYS A 22 5.37 4.74 16.63
C LYS A 22 6.11 5.98 16.13
N ASN A 23 7.12 5.78 15.29
CA ASN A 23 8.14 6.78 14.96
C ASN A 23 8.27 6.92 13.44
N MET A 24 7.15 6.86 12.73
CA MET A 24 7.10 6.91 11.27
C MET A 24 7.97 8.01 10.66
N PRO A 25 8.02 9.25 11.18
CA PRO A 25 8.85 10.33 10.63
C PRO A 25 10.36 10.05 10.67
N LEU A 26 10.80 9.09 11.49
CA LEU A 26 12.21 8.70 11.64
C LEU A 26 12.55 7.43 10.85
N ALA A 27 11.59 6.85 10.13
CA ALA A 27 11.79 5.65 9.34
C ALA A 27 12.88 5.87 8.26
N PRO A 28 13.77 4.90 8.00
CA PRO A 28 14.82 5.01 6.99
C PRO A 28 14.30 5.26 5.57
N VAL A 29 13.03 4.94 5.29
CA VAL A 29 12.39 5.22 3.99
C VAL A 29 12.40 6.72 3.66
N TRP A 30 12.50 7.59 4.66
CA TRP A 30 12.53 9.05 4.49
C TRP A 30 13.94 9.62 4.35
N ASP A 31 14.98 8.78 4.30
CA ASP A 31 16.34 9.25 4.09
C ASP A 31 16.46 10.06 2.78
N VAL A 32 17.27 11.11 2.81
CA VAL A 32 17.39 12.07 1.70
C VAL A 32 18.23 11.51 0.56
N GLU A 33 19.20 10.63 0.82
CA GLU A 33 20.10 10.11 -0.21
C GLU A 33 19.68 8.72 -0.68
N GLY A 34 19.43 7.81 0.26
CA GLY A 34 19.07 6.41 0.02
C GLY A 34 17.57 6.11 0.13
N GLY A 35 16.75 7.10 0.50
CA GLY A 35 15.31 6.97 0.68
C GLY A 35 14.50 7.82 -0.30
N PHE A 36 13.35 8.30 0.18
CA PHE A 36 12.32 8.95 -0.63
C PHE A 36 12.14 10.45 -0.28
N GLY A 37 13.08 11.02 0.48
CA GLY A 37 12.95 12.37 1.04
C GLY A 37 11.94 12.43 2.18
N GLY A 38 11.99 13.51 2.97
CA GLY A 38 11.25 13.64 4.21
C GLY A 38 9.87 14.31 4.07
N ASP A 39 9.48 14.99 5.15
CA ASP A 39 8.25 15.77 5.27
C ASP A 39 8.23 16.99 4.34
N GLY A 40 7.04 17.57 4.16
CA GLY A 40 6.90 18.85 3.47
C GLY A 40 7.53 20.01 4.26
N GLN A 41 8.08 20.99 3.56
CA GLN A 41 8.78 22.13 4.16
C GLN A 41 7.82 22.98 5.03
N ARG A 42 7.97 22.92 6.36
CA ARG A 42 6.98 23.47 7.33
C ARG A 42 6.66 24.96 7.17
N ASP A 43 7.62 25.75 6.72
CA ASP A 43 7.48 27.21 6.56
C ASP A 43 6.83 27.62 5.22
N THR A 44 6.39 26.67 4.40
CA THR A 44 5.66 26.95 3.16
C THR A 44 4.15 26.82 3.34
N PRO A 45 3.33 27.41 2.43
CA PRO A 45 1.90 27.17 2.40
C PRO A 45 1.56 25.69 2.21
N ILE A 46 0.41 25.27 2.74
CA ILE A 46 -0.19 23.96 2.44
C ILE A 46 -0.58 23.93 0.96
N THR A 47 -0.20 22.87 0.26
CA THR A 47 -0.51 22.67 -1.17
C THR A 47 -1.78 21.84 -1.34
N VAL A 48 -1.78 20.61 -0.82
CA VAL A 48 -2.92 19.68 -0.83
C VAL A 48 -2.91 18.79 0.41
N GLY A 49 -4.07 18.25 0.79
CA GLY A 49 -4.16 17.18 1.78
C GLY A 49 -3.50 17.47 3.14
N GLU A 50 -3.50 18.73 3.60
CA GLU A 50 -2.77 19.19 4.80
C GLU A 50 -1.22 19.08 4.70
N GLY A 51 -0.70 18.72 3.54
CA GLY A 51 0.73 18.64 3.24
C GLY A 51 1.29 19.89 2.57
N ARG A 52 2.61 19.92 2.47
CA ARG A 52 3.45 20.97 1.88
C ARG A 52 4.46 20.32 0.93
N CYS A 53 5.11 21.14 0.10
CA CYS A 53 6.10 20.62 -0.84
C CYS A 53 7.22 19.86 -0.13
N VAL A 54 7.45 18.63 -0.57
CA VAL A 54 8.70 17.91 -0.29
C VAL A 54 9.84 18.72 -0.92
N SER A 55 10.86 19.02 -0.13
CA SER A 55 11.94 19.94 -0.53
C SER A 55 13.32 19.27 -0.59
N ASP A 56 13.40 18.00 -0.20
CA ASP A 56 14.61 17.21 -0.17
C ASP A 56 14.43 15.84 -0.83
N GLY A 57 15.55 15.16 -1.01
CA GLY A 57 15.61 13.82 -1.57
C GLY A 57 15.33 13.74 -3.06
N PRO A 58 15.30 12.51 -3.61
CA PRO A 58 15.23 12.28 -5.05
C PRO A 58 13.90 12.76 -5.69
N PHE A 59 12.88 13.03 -4.89
CA PHE A 59 11.52 13.36 -5.36
C PHE A 59 11.10 14.81 -5.09
N ALA A 60 11.99 15.69 -4.60
CA ALA A 60 11.68 17.10 -4.31
C ALA A 60 11.12 17.90 -5.50
N ASN A 61 11.41 17.47 -6.73
CA ASN A 61 11.00 18.16 -7.96
C ASN A 61 9.89 17.42 -8.73
N VAL A 62 9.22 16.45 -8.10
CA VAL A 62 8.07 15.77 -8.69
C VAL A 62 6.87 16.74 -8.71
N GLU A 63 6.18 16.79 -9.86
CA GLU A 63 4.96 17.58 -10.04
C GLU A 63 3.76 16.66 -10.26
N ALA A 64 2.79 16.73 -9.35
CA ALA A 64 1.50 16.07 -9.46
C ALA A 64 0.52 16.97 -10.22
N GLN A 65 -0.24 16.40 -11.16
CA GLN A 65 -1.16 17.17 -12.02
C GLN A 65 -2.59 17.23 -11.46
N TYR A 66 -2.94 16.30 -10.58
CA TYR A 66 -4.28 16.14 -10.02
C TYR A 66 -4.22 15.91 -8.52
N PHE A 67 -5.24 16.36 -7.82
CA PHE A 67 -5.50 15.98 -6.43
C PHE A 67 -6.94 15.51 -6.31
N GLY A 68 -7.14 14.20 -6.12
CA GLY A 68 -8.44 13.59 -6.32
C GLY A 68 -8.90 13.74 -7.78
N ASP A 69 -10.07 14.31 -8.00
CA ASP A 69 -10.67 14.55 -9.33
C ASP A 69 -10.30 15.93 -9.91
N GLU A 70 -9.72 16.81 -9.10
CA GLU A 70 -9.42 18.17 -9.50
C GLU A 70 -8.07 18.25 -10.24
N ALA A 71 -8.09 18.85 -11.44
CA ALA A 71 -6.86 19.26 -12.13
C ALA A 71 -6.21 20.39 -11.33
N LYS A 72 -5.21 20.03 -10.54
CA LYS A 72 -4.55 20.90 -9.58
C LYS A 72 -3.06 20.63 -9.63
N PRO A 73 -2.30 21.26 -10.55
CA PRO A 73 -0.85 21.12 -10.59
C PRO A 73 -0.20 21.59 -9.28
N HIS A 74 0.64 20.76 -8.68
CA HIS A 74 1.36 21.05 -7.45
C HIS A 74 2.63 20.19 -7.34
N CYS A 75 3.55 20.58 -6.46
CA CYS A 75 4.67 19.74 -6.04
C CYS A 75 4.17 18.49 -5.31
N LEU A 76 4.98 17.41 -5.27
CA LEU A 76 4.75 16.31 -4.34
C LEU A 76 4.57 16.85 -2.91
N SER A 77 3.46 16.49 -2.28
CA SER A 77 3.02 17.03 -1.00
C SER A 77 3.04 15.99 0.10
N ARG A 78 3.68 16.32 1.24
CA ARG A 78 3.65 15.54 2.48
C ARG A 78 3.41 16.44 3.68
N GLY A 79 2.80 15.91 4.73
CA GLY A 79 2.54 16.63 5.97
C GLY A 79 2.47 15.67 7.14
N PHE A 80 3.63 15.25 7.64
CA PHE A 80 3.71 14.26 8.69
C PHE A 80 2.91 14.69 9.92
N ALA A 81 2.06 13.79 10.41
CA ALA A 81 1.26 14.04 11.59
C ALA A 81 2.12 14.15 12.86
N SER A 82 1.52 14.62 13.95
CA SER A 82 2.21 14.63 15.24
C SER A 82 2.47 13.22 15.75
N ASP A 83 3.54 13.04 16.52
CA ASP A 83 3.93 11.74 17.10
C ASP A 83 2.76 11.05 17.82
N ALA A 84 2.01 11.80 18.65
CA ALA A 84 0.85 11.26 19.36
C ALA A 84 -0.28 10.80 18.43
N HIS A 85 -0.44 11.44 17.27
CA HIS A 85 -1.41 11.01 16.27
C HIS A 85 -0.90 9.77 15.54
N ILE A 86 0.38 9.75 15.16
CA ILE A 86 1.06 8.64 14.48
C ILE A 86 1.01 7.39 15.34
N GLU A 87 1.38 7.45 16.61
CA GLU A 87 1.32 6.29 17.52
C GLU A 87 -0.10 5.71 17.61
N ARG A 88 -1.13 6.55 17.66
CA ARG A 88 -2.52 6.09 17.72
C ARG A 88 -2.98 5.40 16.44
N ILE A 89 -2.66 5.94 15.26
CA ILE A 89 -3.01 5.29 13.98
C ILE A 89 -2.06 4.14 13.63
N GLY A 90 -0.89 4.11 14.27
CA GLY A 90 0.14 3.08 14.16
C GLY A 90 -0.12 1.86 15.03
N GLU A 91 -0.80 1.99 16.17
CA GLU A 91 -1.07 0.85 17.06
C GLU A 91 -1.77 -0.33 16.32
N PRO A 92 -2.82 -0.12 15.51
CA PRO A 92 -3.50 -1.21 14.79
C PRO A 92 -2.64 -1.93 13.75
N ILE A 93 -1.48 -1.35 13.40
CA ILE A 93 -0.51 -1.87 12.46
C ILE A 93 0.81 -2.31 13.13
N SER A 94 0.84 -2.34 14.46
CA SER A 94 1.96 -2.91 15.21
C SER A 94 2.13 -4.42 14.91
N PRO A 95 3.32 -5.00 15.13
CA PRO A 95 3.56 -6.41 14.83
C PRO A 95 2.56 -7.35 15.53
N ASP A 96 2.24 -7.10 16.80
CA ASP A 96 1.28 -7.89 17.57
C ASP A 96 -0.14 -7.76 17.00
N ALA A 97 -0.56 -6.55 16.61
CA ALA A 97 -1.89 -6.31 16.05
C ALA A 97 -2.08 -6.94 14.65
N LEU A 98 -1.01 -6.99 13.85
CA LEU A 98 -1.02 -7.67 12.54
C LEU A 98 -1.01 -9.18 12.70
N GLU A 99 -0.27 -9.70 13.67
CA GLU A 99 -0.27 -11.13 13.98
C GLU A 99 -1.65 -11.58 14.48
N GLU A 100 -2.26 -10.83 15.39
CA GLU A 100 -3.63 -11.09 15.84
C GLU A 100 -4.62 -11.07 14.66
N LEU A 101 -4.50 -10.09 13.75
CA LEU A 101 -5.34 -10.02 12.55
C LEU A 101 -5.16 -11.26 11.67
N ARG A 102 -3.92 -11.71 11.46
CA ARG A 102 -3.60 -12.90 10.66
C ARG A 102 -4.21 -14.16 11.27
N GLU A 103 -4.10 -14.33 12.58
CA GLU A 103 -4.58 -15.52 13.29
C GLU A 103 -6.10 -15.57 13.45
N ARG A 104 -6.77 -14.41 13.61
CA ARG A 104 -8.23 -14.37 13.82
C ARG A 104 -9.04 -14.45 12.54
N SER A 105 -8.49 -14.00 11.42
CA SER A 105 -9.23 -13.92 10.16
C SER A 105 -9.16 -15.22 9.38
N THR A 106 -10.32 -15.87 9.24
CA THR A 106 -10.47 -17.20 8.61
C THR A 106 -10.96 -17.14 7.17
N THR A 107 -11.30 -15.94 6.69
CA THR A 107 -11.71 -15.70 5.31
C THR A 107 -11.07 -14.44 4.75
N PHE A 108 -10.95 -14.38 3.43
CA PHE A 108 -10.45 -13.18 2.74
C PHE A 108 -11.29 -11.93 3.06
N ALA A 109 -12.61 -12.11 3.15
CA ALA A 109 -13.56 -11.03 3.46
C ALA A 109 -13.44 -10.48 4.89
N GLU A 110 -12.80 -11.22 5.80
CA GLU A 110 -12.44 -10.76 7.15
C GLU A 110 -11.04 -10.12 7.18
N TYR A 111 -10.08 -10.69 6.44
CA TYR A 111 -8.69 -10.26 6.48
C TYR A 111 -8.42 -9.00 5.66
N ALA A 112 -8.75 -9.03 4.36
CA ALA A 112 -8.32 -8.00 3.42
C ALA A 112 -8.87 -6.61 3.74
N PRO A 113 -10.18 -6.42 4.03
CA PRO A 113 -10.72 -5.10 4.35
C PRO A 113 -10.13 -4.51 5.63
N GLU A 114 -9.85 -5.35 6.63
CA GLU A 114 -9.24 -4.92 7.90
C GLU A 114 -7.78 -4.49 7.72
N LEU A 115 -7.00 -5.27 6.97
CA LEU A 115 -5.62 -4.92 6.64
C LEU A 115 -5.58 -3.60 5.85
N GLU A 116 -6.41 -3.50 4.80
CA GLU A 116 -6.55 -2.30 3.98
C GLU A 116 -6.89 -1.08 4.84
N HIS A 117 -7.92 -1.19 5.68
CA HIS A 117 -8.38 -0.09 6.53
C HIS A 117 -7.26 0.43 7.44
N ARG A 118 -6.58 -0.48 8.16
CA ARG A 118 -5.51 -0.12 9.11
C ARG A 118 -4.32 0.52 8.39
N ALA A 119 -3.85 -0.11 7.32
CA ALA A 119 -2.68 0.32 6.57
C ALA A 119 -2.94 1.65 5.83
N HIS A 120 -4.10 1.80 5.19
CA HIS A 120 -4.46 3.02 4.47
C HIS A 120 -4.69 4.21 5.41
N ILE A 121 -5.27 4.00 6.61
CA ILE A 121 -5.37 5.07 7.62
C ILE A 121 -3.98 5.57 8.01
N PHE A 122 -3.03 4.65 8.26
CA PHE A 122 -1.67 5.02 8.63
C PHE A 122 -1.00 5.92 7.59
N MET A 123 -1.11 5.58 6.30
CA MET A 123 -0.56 6.39 5.22
C MET A 123 -1.33 7.72 5.05
N ARG A 124 -2.66 7.64 4.93
CA ARG A 124 -3.55 8.78 4.68
C ARG A 124 -3.43 9.85 5.76
N ASP A 125 -3.41 9.44 7.03
CA ASP A 125 -3.44 10.37 8.17
C ASP A 125 -2.05 10.63 8.75
N GLY A 126 -1.09 9.73 8.54
CA GLY A 126 0.30 9.84 8.97
C GLY A 126 1.17 10.63 8.00
N VAL A 127 1.20 10.26 6.71
CA VAL A 127 2.00 10.94 5.66
C VAL A 127 1.27 12.16 5.10
N ARG A 128 -0.05 12.04 4.95
CA ARG A 128 -0.95 13.09 4.42
C ARG A 128 -0.53 13.58 3.03
N GLY A 129 -0.86 14.82 2.68
CA GLY A 129 -0.56 15.39 1.37
C GLY A 129 -1.25 14.59 0.27
N ASP A 130 -0.49 14.11 -0.71
CA ASP A 130 -1.02 13.32 -1.82
C ASP A 130 -1.71 12.02 -1.38
N PHE A 131 -1.27 11.41 -0.27
CA PHE A 131 -1.91 10.22 0.30
C PHE A 131 -3.33 10.47 0.85
N ARG A 132 -3.77 11.73 0.98
CA ARG A 132 -5.16 12.03 1.39
C ARG A 132 -6.20 11.84 0.29
N ALA A 133 -5.76 11.59 -0.95
CA ALA A 133 -6.65 11.34 -2.08
C ALA A 133 -6.27 10.04 -2.79
N TYR A 134 -7.13 9.59 -3.70
CA TYR A 134 -6.84 8.44 -4.56
C TYR A 134 -5.72 8.71 -5.59
N THR A 135 -5.20 9.95 -5.63
CA THR A 135 -3.98 10.35 -6.34
C THR A 135 -2.70 10.08 -5.53
N GLY A 136 -2.79 9.38 -4.39
CA GLY A 136 -1.65 8.93 -3.59
C GLY A 136 -0.48 8.29 -4.35
N PRO A 137 -0.67 7.59 -5.50
CA PRO A 137 0.45 7.09 -6.31
C PRO A 137 1.44 8.14 -6.84
N TYR A 138 1.14 9.46 -6.76
CA TYR A 138 2.14 10.50 -7.02
C TYR A 138 3.30 10.46 -6.02
N ASP A 139 3.07 10.00 -4.78
CA ASP A 139 4.13 9.75 -3.81
C ASP A 139 4.72 8.35 -4.05
N PRO A 140 6.00 8.21 -4.42
CA PRO A 140 6.57 6.90 -4.76
C PRO A 140 6.62 5.91 -3.59
N VAL A 141 6.48 6.36 -2.34
CA VAL A 141 6.32 5.47 -1.17
C VAL A 141 5.04 4.65 -1.25
N PHE A 142 4.05 5.07 -2.05
CA PHE A 142 2.83 4.32 -2.33
C PHE A 142 3.12 2.88 -2.79
N PHE A 143 4.14 2.72 -3.64
CA PHE A 143 4.51 1.40 -4.16
C PHE A 143 5.13 0.52 -3.06
N LEU A 144 6.02 1.05 -2.23
CA LEU A 144 6.60 0.31 -1.10
C LEU A 144 5.53 -0.10 -0.07
N HIS A 145 4.55 0.77 0.15
CA HIS A 145 3.40 0.50 1.00
C HIS A 145 2.57 -0.67 0.47
N HIS A 146 2.20 -0.66 -0.81
CA HIS A 146 1.40 -1.73 -1.41
C HIS A 146 2.17 -3.03 -1.58
N VAL A 147 3.49 -3.01 -1.76
CA VAL A 147 4.31 -4.22 -1.75
C VAL A 147 4.33 -4.85 -0.34
N ASN A 148 4.32 -4.04 0.73
CA ASN A 148 4.17 -4.59 2.08
C ASN A 148 2.77 -5.17 2.33
N ILE A 149 1.71 -4.55 1.78
CA ILE A 149 0.36 -5.11 1.83
C ILE A 149 0.31 -6.46 1.11
N ASP A 150 0.88 -6.56 -0.10
CA ASP A 150 0.95 -7.81 -0.86
C ASP A 150 1.76 -8.88 -0.12
N ARG A 151 2.88 -8.49 0.51
CA ARG A 151 3.66 -9.36 1.40
C ARG A 151 2.82 -9.92 2.55
N LEU A 152 2.08 -9.06 3.24
CA LEU A 152 1.23 -9.48 4.37
C LEU A 152 0.09 -10.40 3.90
N TRP A 153 -0.49 -10.12 2.73
CA TRP A 153 -1.48 -10.99 2.11
C TRP A 153 -0.90 -12.37 1.76
N ALA A 154 0.27 -12.44 1.14
CA ALA A 154 0.95 -13.70 0.84
C ALA A 154 1.29 -14.51 2.10
N LEU A 155 1.70 -13.83 3.19
CA LEU A 155 1.93 -14.46 4.50
C LEU A 155 0.63 -15.00 5.10
N TRP A 156 -0.50 -14.31 4.92
CA TRP A 156 -1.80 -14.81 5.36
C TRP A 156 -2.27 -15.99 4.49
N GLN A 157 -2.11 -15.98 3.17
CA GLN A 157 -2.48 -17.11 2.30
C GLN A 157 -1.80 -18.42 2.71
N THR A 158 -0.52 -18.33 3.11
CA THR A 158 0.29 -19.48 3.55
C THR A 158 0.12 -19.83 5.03
N SER A 159 -0.66 -19.05 5.78
CA SER A 159 -1.01 -19.33 7.18
C SER A 159 -2.08 -20.42 7.32
N ALA A 160 -2.30 -20.87 8.56
CA ALA A 160 -3.31 -21.87 8.88
C ALA A 160 -4.75 -21.41 8.62
N THR A 161 -5.01 -20.10 8.62
CA THR A 161 -6.36 -19.51 8.54
C THR A 161 -6.69 -18.89 7.19
N GLY A 162 -5.68 -18.61 6.35
CA GLY A 162 -5.92 -17.98 5.05
C GLY A 162 -6.38 -18.94 3.96
N GLY A 163 -5.47 -19.82 3.54
CA GLY A 163 -5.69 -20.71 2.40
C GLY A 163 -5.23 -20.09 1.08
N ASP A 164 -4.56 -20.90 0.28
CA ASP A 164 -3.73 -20.48 -0.87
C ASP A 164 -4.51 -19.73 -1.97
N ILE A 165 -5.81 -20.04 -2.13
CA ILE A 165 -6.69 -19.40 -3.14
C ILE A 165 -7.86 -18.65 -2.49
N ALA A 166 -7.76 -18.30 -1.21
CA ALA A 166 -8.86 -17.65 -0.51
C ALA A 166 -9.10 -16.25 -1.09
N TYR A 167 -10.27 -16.09 -1.71
CA TYR A 167 -10.73 -14.88 -2.36
C TYR A 167 -12.27 -14.83 -2.24
N GLY A 168 -12.81 -13.64 -2.00
CA GLY A 168 -14.25 -13.47 -1.81
C GLY A 168 -14.62 -12.07 -1.35
N GLY A 169 -15.75 -11.95 -0.65
CA GLY A 169 -16.36 -10.66 -0.36
C GLY A 169 -17.28 -10.21 -1.49
N PRO A 170 -17.89 -9.01 -1.38
CA PRO A 170 -18.78 -8.50 -2.41
C PRO A 170 -17.98 -8.11 -3.66
N ARG A 171 -18.43 -8.53 -4.86
CA ARG A 171 -17.80 -8.19 -6.15
C ARG A 171 -17.79 -6.67 -6.42
N HIS A 172 -18.81 -5.98 -5.91
CA HIS A 172 -18.97 -4.54 -6.01
C HIS A 172 -19.32 -3.99 -4.65
N ASP A 173 -18.87 -2.77 -4.35
CA ASP A 173 -19.23 -2.05 -3.13
C ASP A 173 -20.67 -1.50 -3.21
N THR A 174 -21.62 -2.42 -3.31
CA THR A 174 -23.06 -2.15 -3.41
C THR A 174 -23.84 -3.20 -2.66
N ALA A 175 -24.90 -2.78 -1.96
CA ALA A 175 -25.75 -3.69 -1.21
C ALA A 175 -26.36 -4.77 -2.14
N GLY A 176 -26.18 -6.03 -1.76
CA GLY A 176 -26.69 -7.17 -2.53
C GLY A 176 -25.81 -7.60 -3.72
N ALA A 177 -24.57 -7.10 -3.82
CA ALA A 177 -23.62 -7.59 -4.82
C ALA A 177 -23.39 -9.10 -4.70
N SER A 178 -23.21 -9.77 -5.83
CA SER A 178 -22.75 -11.16 -5.85
C SER A 178 -21.38 -11.29 -5.20
N ALA A 179 -21.06 -12.48 -4.67
CA ALA A 179 -19.72 -12.76 -4.19
C ALA A 179 -18.69 -12.67 -5.32
N ALA A 180 -17.51 -12.12 -5.02
CA ALA A 180 -16.36 -12.14 -5.90
C ALA A 180 -15.82 -13.57 -6.04
N THR A 181 -15.32 -13.93 -7.21
CA THR A 181 -14.72 -15.24 -7.47
C THR A 181 -13.38 -15.13 -8.19
N VAL A 182 -12.57 -16.19 -8.13
CA VAL A 182 -11.27 -16.23 -8.82
C VAL A 182 -11.38 -16.19 -10.36
N ASP A 183 -12.61 -16.33 -10.90
CA ASP A 183 -12.89 -16.20 -12.33
C ASP A 183 -13.21 -14.75 -12.74
N ASP A 184 -13.39 -13.85 -11.77
CA ASP A 184 -13.63 -12.44 -12.05
C ASP A 184 -12.42 -11.83 -12.77
N VAL A 185 -12.71 -10.98 -13.76
CA VAL A 185 -11.68 -10.34 -14.59
C VAL A 185 -11.20 -9.07 -13.91
N LEU A 186 -9.93 -9.05 -13.54
CA LEU A 186 -9.23 -7.84 -13.12
C LEU A 186 -8.87 -7.00 -14.36
N ASN A 187 -9.27 -5.73 -14.32
CA ASN A 187 -9.06 -4.79 -15.41
C ASN A 187 -8.48 -3.50 -14.84
N ILE A 188 -7.23 -3.18 -15.19
CA ILE A 188 -6.54 -1.95 -14.79
C ILE A 188 -6.41 -0.95 -15.96
N GLY A 189 -7.37 -1.00 -16.88
CA GLY A 189 -7.42 -0.15 -18.06
C GLY A 189 -6.30 -0.50 -19.05
N ASN A 190 -5.62 0.52 -19.56
CA ASN A 190 -4.59 0.35 -20.59
C ASN A 190 -3.19 0.10 -20.02
N LEU A 191 -3.06 -0.11 -18.70
CA LEU A 191 -1.75 -0.31 -18.05
C LEU A 191 -1.22 -1.73 -18.26
N LEU A 192 -2.08 -2.74 -18.13
CA LEU A 192 -1.75 -4.15 -18.37
C LEU A 192 -2.94 -4.88 -19.00
N PRO A 193 -2.71 -6.03 -19.66
CA PRO A 193 -3.79 -6.88 -20.13
C PRO A 193 -4.72 -7.31 -18.99
N SER A 194 -6.03 -7.35 -19.25
CA SER A 194 -7.00 -7.90 -18.31
C SER A 194 -6.78 -9.40 -18.12
N VAL A 195 -6.80 -9.86 -16.87
CA VAL A 195 -6.58 -11.25 -16.49
C VAL A 195 -7.59 -11.68 -15.43
N PRO A 196 -7.97 -12.96 -15.35
CA PRO A 196 -8.78 -13.43 -14.25
C PRO A 196 -7.99 -13.34 -12.93
N VAL A 197 -8.66 -13.18 -11.80
CA VAL A 197 -8.04 -13.18 -10.46
C VAL A 197 -7.18 -14.44 -10.25
N SER A 198 -7.62 -15.60 -10.74
CA SER A 198 -6.87 -16.86 -10.69
C SER A 198 -5.48 -16.79 -11.34
N ALA A 199 -5.28 -15.89 -12.31
CA ALA A 199 -3.99 -15.67 -12.94
C ALA A 199 -3.05 -14.78 -12.12
N VAL A 200 -3.49 -14.17 -11.01
CA VAL A 200 -2.66 -13.32 -10.13
C VAL A 200 -2.81 -13.60 -8.64
N ILE A 201 -3.59 -14.62 -8.26
CA ILE A 201 -3.82 -14.98 -6.85
C ILE A 201 -2.59 -15.58 -6.16
N HIS A 202 -1.59 -16.06 -6.92
CA HIS A 202 -0.32 -16.54 -6.38
C HIS A 202 0.84 -15.73 -6.96
N THR A 203 1.87 -15.49 -6.14
CA THR A 203 3.10 -14.80 -6.54
C THR A 203 3.96 -15.58 -7.54
N SER A 204 3.63 -16.84 -7.82
CA SER A 204 4.41 -17.77 -8.64
C SER A 204 3.57 -18.54 -9.68
N ASN A 205 2.37 -18.05 -10.03
CA ASN A 205 1.62 -18.56 -11.19
C ASN A 205 2.21 -17.94 -12.47
N GLY A 206 2.15 -18.56 -13.64
CA GLY A 206 2.94 -18.10 -14.81
C GLY A 206 2.87 -16.61 -15.22
N PHE A 207 1.89 -15.82 -14.74
CA PHE A 207 1.84 -14.36 -14.87
C PHE A 207 2.74 -13.61 -13.87
N LEU A 208 2.88 -14.11 -12.64
CA LEU A 208 3.72 -13.56 -11.57
C LEU A 208 4.89 -14.52 -11.22
N CYS A 209 6.06 -13.96 -10.92
CA CYS A 209 7.24 -14.77 -10.58
C CYS A 209 8.11 -14.05 -9.54
N TYR A 210 7.64 -13.99 -8.30
CA TYR A 210 8.36 -13.36 -7.19
C TYR A 210 8.10 -14.03 -5.84
N GLN A 211 8.97 -13.70 -4.88
CA GLN A 211 8.92 -14.14 -3.48
C GLN A 211 9.33 -12.98 -2.58
N TYR A 212 8.95 -13.05 -1.31
CA TYR A 212 9.27 -12.08 -0.26
C TYR A 212 10.35 -12.60 0.68
#